data_AF-A0A7S4A2J4-F1
#
_entry.id   AF-A0A7S4A2J4-F1
#
_cell.length_a   1.000
_cell.length_b   1.000
_cell.length_c   1.000
_cell.angle_alpha   90.00
_cell.angle_beta   90.00
_cell.angle_gamma   90.00
#
_symmetry.space_group_name_H-M   'P 1'
#
loop_
_entity.id
_entity.type
_entity.pdbx_description
1 polymer ?
#
loop_
_entity_poly.entity_id
_entity_poly.type
_entity_poly.pdbx_seq_one_letter_code
_entity_poly.pdbx_strand_id
1 'polypeptide(L)'
;VMTDSNIRTAVAAWLSDATAAESTYGHISTWATGGVTDMSYLFCADTDLSDWRCNAGAASFNEDISAWDVSGATGMEWMFSGATSMEWMFYGASAFDQDLGWCVGINQDIDDAFEDTLCASTSCGVTQGQFKTEDGSCESTPAPTPAPTPTPIVDAAHRLSGVSAALLVLALAA
;
A
#
# COMPACT_ATOMS: atom_id res chain seq x y z
N VAL A 1 13.77 -2.90 -1.25
CA VAL A 1 13.86 -3.42 0.13
C VAL A 1 13.41 -2.30 1.05
N MET A 2 12.47 -2.60 1.95
CA MET A 2 11.95 -1.64 2.92
C MET A 2 12.58 -1.86 4.29
N THR A 3 12.81 -0.75 4.98
CA THR A 3 13.35 -0.66 6.34
C THR A 3 12.62 0.45 7.10
N ASP A 4 12.78 0.52 8.42
CA ASP A 4 12.17 1.56 9.25
C ASP A 4 12.48 2.98 8.76
N SER A 5 13.65 3.17 8.13
CA SER A 5 14.08 4.49 7.64
C SER A 5 13.40 4.95 6.35
N ASN A 6 12.80 4.05 5.56
CA ASN A 6 12.29 4.40 4.23
C ASN A 6 10.82 4.04 3.98
N ILE A 7 10.26 3.08 4.73
CA ILE A 7 8.91 2.59 4.45
C ILE A 7 7.85 3.68 4.55
N ARG A 8 7.95 4.57 5.55
CA ARG A 8 7.03 5.70 5.72
C ARG A 8 7.04 6.65 4.52
N THR A 9 8.23 6.95 4.00
CA THR A 9 8.38 7.81 2.82
C THR A 9 7.81 7.15 1.56
N ALA A 10 8.05 5.84 1.39
CA ALA A 10 7.51 5.08 0.27
C ALA A 10 5.97 5.00 0.31
N VAL A 11 5.39 4.71 1.48
CA VAL A 11 3.93 4.68 1.68
C VAL A 11 3.32 6.06 1.45
N ALA A 12 3.89 7.13 2.02
CA ALA A 12 3.38 8.48 1.80
C ALA A 12 3.42 8.90 0.31
N ALA A 13 4.47 8.49 -0.43
CA ALA A 13 4.54 8.69 -1.86
C ALA A 13 3.44 7.90 -2.60
N TRP A 14 3.23 6.64 -2.21
CA TRP A 14 2.18 5.78 -2.79
C TRP A 14 0.77 6.37 -2.59
N LEU A 15 0.47 6.82 -1.38
CA LEU A 15 -0.81 7.44 -1.04
C LEU A 15 -1.04 8.78 -1.75
N SER A 16 0.02 9.46 -2.19
CA SER A 16 -0.08 10.72 -2.94
C SER A 16 -0.15 10.51 -4.46
N ASP A 17 0.64 9.59 -5.01
CA ASP A 17 0.72 9.27 -6.43
C ASP A 17 1.31 7.85 -6.60
N ALA A 18 0.43 6.86 -6.69
CA ALA A 18 0.82 5.46 -6.84
C ALA A 18 1.64 5.21 -8.12
N THR A 19 1.39 5.94 -9.21
CA THR A 19 2.14 5.76 -10.47
C THR A 19 3.59 6.23 -10.33
N ALA A 20 3.80 7.39 -9.70
CA ALA A 20 5.15 7.89 -9.44
C ALA A 20 5.88 7.04 -8.39
N ALA A 21 5.17 6.60 -7.35
CA ALA A 21 5.71 5.71 -6.33
C ALA A 21 6.12 4.35 -6.91
N GLU A 22 5.31 3.77 -7.79
CA GLU A 22 5.61 2.51 -8.47
C GLU A 22 6.90 2.61 -9.30
N SER A 23 7.11 3.71 -10.01
CA SER A 23 8.36 3.96 -10.76
C SER A 23 9.60 4.03 -9.86
N THR A 24 9.44 4.46 -8.61
CA THR A 24 10.53 4.70 -7.66
C THR A 24 10.82 3.48 -6.78
N TYR A 25 9.78 2.83 -6.27
CA TYR A 25 9.84 1.80 -5.25
C TYR A 25 9.38 0.42 -5.75
N GLY A 26 8.83 0.34 -6.96
CA GLY A 26 8.09 -0.82 -7.44
C GLY A 26 6.65 -0.85 -6.90
N HIS A 27 5.84 -1.75 -7.42
CA HIS A 27 4.46 -1.92 -6.97
C HIS A 27 4.41 -2.30 -5.48
N ILE A 28 3.48 -1.72 -4.73
CA ILE A 28 3.43 -1.85 -3.26
C ILE A 28 3.36 -3.30 -2.77
N SER A 29 2.64 -4.16 -3.50
CA SER A 29 2.53 -5.60 -3.23
C SER A 29 3.86 -6.37 -3.30
N THR A 30 4.90 -5.79 -3.89
CA THR A 30 6.20 -6.45 -4.11
C THR A 30 7.29 -6.01 -3.14
N TRP A 31 6.98 -5.10 -2.22
CA TRP A 31 7.96 -4.54 -1.31
C TRP A 31 8.45 -5.60 -0.31
N ALA A 32 9.76 -5.84 -0.29
CA ALA A 32 10.37 -6.71 0.72
C ALA A 32 10.43 -6.00 2.08
N THR A 33 9.47 -6.29 2.97
CA THR A 33 9.27 -5.61 4.27
C THR A 33 9.85 -6.35 5.49
N GLY A 34 10.45 -7.54 5.34
CA GLY A 34 10.92 -8.33 6.48
C GLY A 34 12.01 -7.69 7.34
N GLY A 35 12.60 -6.57 6.90
CA GLY A 35 13.53 -5.74 7.68
C GLY A 35 12.88 -4.53 8.36
N VAL A 36 11.55 -4.37 8.24
CA VAL A 36 10.77 -3.33 8.92
C VAL A 36 10.30 -3.89 10.24
N THR A 37 10.52 -3.11 11.28
CA THR A 37 10.15 -3.42 12.64
C THR A 37 8.99 -2.51 13.05
N ASP A 38 9.04 -1.22 12.75
CA ASP A 38 7.96 -0.27 13.06
C ASP A 38 7.01 -0.07 11.87
N MET A 39 5.79 -0.61 12.00
CA MET A 39 4.71 -0.46 11.01
C MET A 39 3.58 0.47 11.49
N SER A 40 3.76 1.13 12.63
CA SER A 40 2.72 1.96 13.24
C SER A 40 2.33 3.12 12.32
N TYR A 41 1.05 3.48 12.27
CA TYR A 41 0.52 4.62 11.49
C TYR A 41 0.79 4.62 9.97
N LEU A 42 1.32 3.55 9.36
CA LEU A 42 1.73 3.59 7.94
C LEU A 42 0.59 4.00 6.99
N PHE A 43 -0.61 3.54 7.27
CA PHE A 43 -1.85 3.84 6.56
C PHE A 43 -2.90 4.47 7.49
N CYS A 44 -2.46 5.23 8.50
CA CYS A 44 -3.39 6.02 9.31
C CYS A 44 -4.00 7.13 8.44
N ALA A 45 -5.32 7.27 8.43
CA ALA A 45 -6.03 8.27 7.63
C ALA A 45 -6.69 9.38 8.45
N ASP A 46 -6.78 9.22 9.77
CA ASP A 46 -7.42 10.21 10.62
C ASP A 46 -6.63 11.53 10.66
N THR A 47 -7.30 12.61 10.27
CA THR A 47 -6.74 13.96 10.24
C THR A 47 -7.06 14.78 11.49
N ASP A 48 -7.98 14.32 12.32
CA ASP A 48 -8.46 14.97 13.53
C ASP A 48 -7.52 14.73 14.72
N LEU A 49 -6.78 13.62 14.74
CA LEU A 49 -5.73 13.34 15.74
C LEU A 49 -4.60 14.38 15.74
N SER A 50 -4.49 15.23 14.71
CA SER A 50 -3.38 16.17 14.53
C SER A 50 -1.99 15.49 14.56
N ASP A 51 -1.94 14.17 14.35
CA ASP A 51 -0.69 13.42 14.28
C ASP A 51 -0.12 13.58 12.87
N TRP A 52 1.12 14.07 12.80
CA TRP A 52 1.84 14.31 11.54
C TRP A 52 2.12 13.02 10.76
N ARG A 53 1.93 11.84 11.37
CA ARG A 53 2.14 10.52 10.76
C ARG A 53 0.95 10.07 9.90
N CYS A 54 -0.25 10.56 10.17
CA CYS A 54 -1.46 10.19 9.43
C CYS A 54 -1.54 10.95 8.09
N ASN A 55 -2.10 10.29 7.08
CA ASN A 55 -2.24 10.79 5.72
C ASN A 55 -3.66 10.50 5.22
N ALA A 56 -4.43 11.55 4.93
CA ALA A 56 -5.81 11.43 4.45
C ALA A 56 -5.97 10.54 3.19
N GLY A 57 -4.92 10.40 2.36
CA GLY A 57 -4.91 9.49 1.21
C GLY A 57 -5.07 8.01 1.61
N ALA A 58 -4.74 7.64 2.84
CA ALA A 58 -4.95 6.30 3.37
C ALA A 58 -6.43 5.94 3.53
N ALA A 59 -7.35 6.91 3.60
CA ALA A 59 -8.78 6.64 3.71
C ALA A 59 -9.30 5.84 2.51
N SER A 60 -8.67 6.00 1.33
CA SER A 60 -8.99 5.28 0.10
C SER A 60 -8.07 4.10 -0.21
N PHE A 61 -7.12 3.80 0.67
CA PHE A 61 -6.13 2.75 0.41
C PHE A 61 -6.76 1.36 0.51
N ASN A 62 -6.62 0.55 -0.54
CA ASN A 62 -7.06 -0.85 -0.54
C ASN A 62 -6.31 -1.72 -1.56
N GLU A 63 -4.99 -1.52 -1.69
CA GLU A 63 -4.11 -2.29 -2.60
C GLU A 63 -3.61 -3.58 -1.94
N ASP A 64 -3.32 -4.62 -2.73
CA ASP A 64 -2.79 -5.88 -2.20
C ASP A 64 -1.47 -5.69 -1.47
N ILE A 65 -1.44 -6.02 -0.18
CA ILE A 65 -0.21 -6.10 0.61
C ILE A 65 -0.05 -7.45 1.31
N SER A 66 -0.89 -8.45 1.02
CA SER A 66 -0.86 -9.78 1.67
C SER A 66 0.52 -10.46 1.64
N ALA A 67 1.35 -10.14 0.64
CA ALA A 67 2.71 -10.65 0.47
C ALA A 67 3.77 -10.00 1.38
N TRP A 68 3.43 -8.96 2.15
CA TRP A 68 4.39 -8.34 3.05
C TRP A 68 4.75 -9.30 4.20
N ASP A 69 6.04 -9.31 4.52
CA ASP A 69 6.56 -10.02 5.68
C ASP A 69 6.48 -9.09 6.91
N VAL A 70 5.64 -9.45 7.87
CA VAL A 70 5.41 -8.73 9.14
C VAL A 70 6.10 -9.42 10.33
N SER A 71 6.93 -10.44 10.09
CA SER A 71 7.64 -11.15 11.15
C SER A 71 8.63 -10.25 11.90
N GLY A 72 9.16 -9.23 11.24
CA GLY A 72 10.05 -8.23 11.83
C GLY A 72 9.37 -7.34 12.88
N ALA A 73 8.10 -7.01 12.69
CA ALA A 73 7.31 -6.22 13.64
C ALA A 73 6.81 -7.06 14.82
N THR A 74 6.44 -8.31 14.57
CA THR A 74 5.89 -9.25 15.58
C THR A 74 6.96 -9.95 16.43
N GLY A 75 8.17 -10.15 15.91
CA GLY A 75 9.21 -10.95 16.55
C GLY A 75 9.94 -10.30 17.74
N MET A 76 9.57 -9.08 18.14
CA MET A 76 10.34 -8.28 19.11
C MET A 76 9.69 -8.12 20.50
N GLU A 77 8.58 -8.83 20.76
CA GLU A 77 7.73 -8.77 21.98
C GLU A 77 8.45 -8.81 23.34
N TRP A 78 9.69 -9.31 23.41
CA TRP A 78 10.32 -9.67 24.69
C TRP A 78 11.54 -8.84 25.08
N MET A 79 12.01 -7.92 24.23
CA MET A 79 13.30 -7.25 24.48
C MET A 79 13.21 -5.81 24.99
N PHE A 80 12.16 -5.04 24.69
CA PHE A 80 12.08 -3.64 25.12
C PHE A 80 10.64 -3.17 25.36
N SER A 81 10.43 -2.39 26.42
CA SER A 81 9.22 -1.62 26.73
C SER A 81 9.01 -0.46 25.73
N GLY A 82 8.93 -0.83 24.46
CA GLY A 82 8.84 0.01 23.27
C GLY A 82 8.69 -0.91 22.06
N ALA A 83 7.81 -1.92 22.20
CA ALA A 83 7.55 -2.92 21.20
C ALA A 83 7.17 -2.21 19.90
N THR A 84 7.94 -2.52 18.87
CA THR A 84 7.68 -2.17 17.49
C THR A 84 6.27 -2.58 17.13
N SER A 85 5.45 -1.57 16.87
CA SER A 85 4.00 -1.66 17.00
C SER A 85 3.34 -1.61 15.63
N MET A 86 2.26 -2.38 15.47
CA MET A 86 1.29 -2.16 14.40
C MET A 86 0.21 -1.15 14.82
N GLU A 87 0.42 -0.45 15.94
CA GLU A 87 -0.44 0.62 16.47
C GLU A 87 -0.95 1.51 15.34
N TRP A 88 -2.27 1.63 15.25
CA TRP A 88 -2.93 2.59 14.38
C TRP A 88 -2.53 2.46 12.90
N MET A 89 -1.98 1.31 12.48
CA MET A 89 -1.43 1.12 11.13
C MET A 89 -2.46 1.46 10.04
N PHE A 90 -3.73 1.11 10.24
CA PHE A 90 -4.84 1.40 9.34
C PHE A 90 -5.92 2.26 10.01
N TYR A 91 -5.57 3.01 11.07
CA TYR A 91 -6.56 3.81 11.79
C TYR A 91 -7.27 4.80 10.87
N GLY A 92 -8.60 4.73 10.82
CA GLY A 92 -9.42 5.58 9.94
C GLY A 92 -9.31 5.26 8.44
N ALA A 93 -8.61 4.19 8.05
CA ALA A 93 -8.52 3.72 6.67
C ALA A 93 -9.85 3.05 6.24
N SER A 94 -10.88 3.88 6.10
CA SER A 94 -12.28 3.48 5.92
C SER A 94 -12.61 2.73 4.62
N ALA A 95 -11.67 2.58 3.68
CA ALA A 95 -11.84 1.72 2.51
C ALA A 95 -11.11 0.37 2.64
N PHE A 96 -10.29 0.20 3.68
CA PHE A 96 -9.46 -0.99 3.85
C PHE A 96 -10.28 -2.15 4.44
N ASP A 97 -10.35 -3.26 3.71
CA ASP A 97 -11.19 -4.42 4.04
C ASP A 97 -10.55 -5.78 3.67
N GLN A 98 -9.25 -5.78 3.42
CA GLN A 98 -8.51 -6.97 2.96
C GLN A 98 -8.22 -7.98 4.06
N ASP A 99 -8.45 -9.25 3.75
CA ASP A 99 -7.88 -10.38 4.50
C ASP A 99 -6.41 -10.56 4.10
N LEU A 100 -5.52 -10.17 5.01
CA LEU A 100 -4.07 -10.24 4.79
C LEU A 100 -3.49 -11.61 5.17
N GLY A 101 -4.23 -12.45 5.89
CA GLY A 101 -3.73 -13.73 6.42
C GLY A 101 -2.59 -13.60 7.46
N TRP A 102 -2.32 -12.39 7.94
CA TRP A 102 -1.25 -12.12 8.91
C TRP A 102 -1.70 -12.45 10.33
N CYS A 103 -1.22 -13.55 10.89
CA CYS A 103 -1.41 -13.86 12.32
C CYS A 103 -0.30 -13.25 13.18
N VAL A 104 -0.62 -12.16 13.86
CA VAL A 104 0.14 -11.65 15.00
C VAL A 104 -0.31 -12.43 16.25
N GLY A 105 0.61 -12.89 17.09
CA GLY A 105 0.28 -13.81 18.19
C GLY A 105 -0.85 -13.29 19.11
N ILE A 106 -1.58 -14.19 19.78
CA ILE A 106 -2.73 -13.87 20.67
C ILE A 106 -2.42 -12.93 21.86
N ASN A 107 -1.15 -12.58 22.07
CA ASN A 107 -0.68 -11.66 23.10
C ASN A 107 -0.25 -10.30 22.55
N GLN A 108 -0.42 -10.09 21.25
CA GLN A 108 -0.07 -8.84 20.59
C GLN A 108 -1.22 -7.87 20.72
N ASP A 109 -0.91 -6.73 21.32
CA ASP A 109 -1.80 -5.58 21.37
C ASP A 109 -1.80 -4.93 19.98
N ILE A 110 -2.80 -5.30 19.18
CA ILE A 110 -3.18 -4.63 17.93
C ILE A 110 -4.40 -3.74 18.17
N ASP A 111 -4.62 -3.31 19.43
CA ASP A 111 -5.64 -2.32 19.73
C ASP A 111 -5.39 -1.10 18.81
N ASP A 112 -6.48 -0.60 18.25
CA ASP A 112 -6.55 0.55 17.35
C ASP A 112 -5.88 0.39 15.96
N ALA A 113 -5.13 -0.68 15.70
CA ALA A 113 -4.47 -0.93 14.41
C ALA A 113 -5.44 -0.92 13.21
N PHE A 114 -6.68 -1.35 13.45
CA PHE A 114 -7.77 -1.41 12.47
C PHE A 114 -9.02 -0.66 12.93
N GLU A 115 -8.92 0.20 13.94
CA GLU A 115 -10.06 1.01 14.36
C GLU A 115 -10.48 1.94 13.20
N ASP A 116 -11.80 2.08 13.04
CA ASP A 116 -12.46 2.78 11.92
C ASP A 116 -12.16 2.25 10.51
N THR A 117 -11.65 1.01 10.40
CA THR A 117 -11.70 0.23 9.14
C THR A 117 -13.06 -0.47 8.97
N LEU A 118 -13.37 -0.94 7.76
CA LEU A 118 -14.70 -1.50 7.45
C LEU A 118 -14.98 -2.85 8.14
N CYS A 119 -13.96 -3.59 8.52
CA CYS A 119 -14.09 -4.96 8.99
C CYS A 119 -13.24 -5.15 10.25
N ALA A 120 -13.81 -5.80 11.27
CA ALA A 120 -13.15 -5.89 12.57
C ALA A 120 -11.87 -6.75 12.55
N SER A 121 -10.90 -6.30 13.34
CA SER A 121 -9.65 -6.97 13.60
C SER A 121 -9.87 -8.33 14.26
N THR A 122 -9.13 -9.31 13.77
CA THR A 122 -8.66 -10.40 14.63
C THR A 122 -7.16 -10.23 14.81
N SER A 123 -6.60 -10.94 15.78
CA SER A 123 -5.16 -11.24 15.85
C SER A 123 -4.59 -11.84 14.55
N CYS A 124 -5.42 -12.19 13.57
CA CYS A 124 -5.02 -12.66 12.24
C CYS A 124 -5.36 -11.72 11.08
N GLY A 125 -5.27 -10.40 11.31
CA GLY A 125 -5.71 -9.41 10.35
C GLY A 125 -7.23 -9.32 10.34
N VAL A 126 -7.78 -8.82 9.26
CA VAL A 126 -9.23 -8.63 9.12
C VAL A 126 -9.87 -9.95 8.68
N THR A 127 -10.43 -10.73 9.61
CA THR A 127 -11.22 -11.92 9.21
C THR A 127 -12.64 -11.52 8.84
N GLN A 128 -13.14 -12.07 7.73
CA GLN A 128 -14.53 -11.93 7.32
C GLN A 128 -15.51 -12.38 8.42
N GLY A 129 -16.49 -11.54 8.73
CA GLY A 129 -17.77 -11.99 9.28
C GLY A 129 -17.98 -11.93 10.80
N GLN A 130 -17.23 -11.14 11.57
CA GLN A 130 -17.58 -10.89 12.99
C GLN A 130 -18.55 -9.73 13.20
N PHE A 131 -18.59 -8.73 12.31
CA PHE A 131 -19.62 -7.70 12.31
C PHE A 131 -20.33 -7.68 10.97
N LYS A 132 -21.66 -7.67 11.05
CA LYS A 132 -22.57 -7.81 9.93
C LYS A 132 -23.22 -6.44 9.68
N THR A 133 -23.38 -6.00 8.43
CA THR A 133 -24.31 -4.88 8.11
C THR A 133 -25.78 -5.27 8.46
N GLU A 134 -26.75 -4.46 8.07
CA GLU A 134 -28.11 -4.87 7.70
C GLU A 134 -28.32 -4.13 6.37
N ASP A 135 -27.64 -4.58 5.32
CA ASP A 135 -27.72 -5.93 4.75
C ASP A 135 -27.00 -7.13 5.40
N GLY A 136 -26.03 -6.99 6.29
CA GLY A 136 -25.35 -8.11 6.96
C GLY A 136 -23.87 -8.29 6.70
N SER A 137 -23.26 -7.58 5.78
CA SER A 137 -22.09 -8.06 5.07
C SER A 137 -20.78 -7.45 5.59
N CYS A 138 -19.89 -8.32 6.11
CA CYS A 138 -18.62 -8.47 5.41
C CYS A 138 -18.94 -9.37 4.20
N GLU A 139 -19.11 -8.81 3.02
CA GLU A 139 -19.16 -9.62 1.80
C GLU A 139 -17.74 -10.13 1.52
N SER A 140 -17.59 -11.23 0.77
CA SER A 140 -16.26 -11.66 0.35
C SER A 140 -15.56 -10.46 -0.31
N THR A 141 -14.47 -9.98 0.27
CA THR A 141 -13.72 -8.85 -0.24
C THR A 141 -13.50 -9.04 -1.74
N PRO A 142 -13.75 -8.03 -2.61
CA PRO A 142 -13.21 -8.05 -3.95
C PRO A 142 -11.74 -8.43 -3.84
N ALA A 143 -11.28 -9.35 -4.69
CA ALA A 143 -9.86 -9.67 -4.75
C ALA A 143 -9.09 -8.34 -4.76
N PRO A 144 -8.02 -8.22 -3.96
CA PRO A 144 -7.32 -6.95 -3.79
C PRO A 144 -7.04 -6.37 -5.16
N THR A 145 -7.18 -5.04 -5.31
CA THR A 145 -6.98 -4.39 -6.62
C THR A 145 -5.68 -4.94 -7.19
N PRO A 146 -5.74 -5.77 -8.25
CA PRO A 146 -4.54 -6.44 -8.71
C PRO A 146 -3.60 -5.37 -9.21
N ALA A 147 -2.30 -5.57 -8.98
CA ALA A 147 -1.30 -4.71 -9.58
C ALA A 147 -1.66 -4.44 -11.05
N PRO A 148 -1.66 -3.18 -11.51
CA PRO A 148 -1.99 -2.88 -12.89
C PRO A 148 -1.12 -3.78 -13.77
N THR A 149 -1.76 -4.58 -14.62
CA THR A 149 -1.01 -5.43 -15.55
C THR A 149 -0.11 -4.50 -16.34
N PRO A 150 1.23 -4.66 -16.31
CA PRO A 150 2.12 -3.73 -16.98
C PRO A 150 1.68 -3.66 -18.43
N THR A 151 1.23 -2.48 -18.85
CA THR A 151 0.81 -2.26 -20.23
C THR A 151 2.02 -2.65 -21.08
N PRO A 152 1.90 -3.63 -22.00
CA PRO A 152 3.02 -3.96 -22.85
C PRO A 152 3.43 -2.66 -23.53
N ILE A 153 4.69 -2.27 -23.33
CA ILE A 153 5.28 -1.12 -24.00
C ILE A 153 5.19 -1.47 -25.48
N VAL A 154 4.14 -1.00 -26.14
CA VAL A 154 4.09 -0.97 -27.59
C VAL A 154 5.18 -0.01 -27.99
N ASP A 155 6.35 -0.56 -28.30
CA ASP A 155 7.49 0.18 -28.79
C ASP A 155 7.00 1.18 -29.85
N ALA A 156 7.12 2.47 -29.52
CA ALA A 156 6.83 3.56 -30.44
C ALA A 156 7.82 3.60 -31.63
N ALA A 157 8.62 2.55 -31.82
CA ALA A 157 9.52 2.36 -32.95
C ALA A 157 8.82 2.17 -34.30
N HIS A 158 7.49 1.96 -34.34
CA HIS A 158 6.74 1.80 -35.60
C HIS A 158 5.85 3.00 -36.00
N ARG A 159 6.07 4.20 -35.46
CA ARG A 159 5.47 5.46 -35.96
C ARG A 159 6.45 6.34 -36.76
N LEU A 160 7.43 5.73 -37.43
CA LEU A 160 8.21 6.36 -38.50
C LEU A 160 8.04 5.62 -39.83
N SER A 161 6.80 5.46 -40.31
CA SER A 161 6.55 5.09 -41.72
C SER A 161 5.73 6.14 -42.48
N GLY A 162 5.65 7.37 -41.95
CA GLY A 162 4.83 8.46 -42.51
C GLY A 162 5.60 9.70 -42.97
N VAL A 163 6.94 9.69 -42.98
CA VAL A 163 7.71 10.81 -43.55
C VAL A 163 7.97 10.49 -45.02
N SER A 164 7.08 11.03 -45.86
CA SER A 164 7.18 10.96 -47.31
C SER A 164 8.54 11.48 -47.78
N ALA A 165 9.26 10.64 -48.51
CA ALA A 165 10.45 11.02 -49.25
C ALA A 165 10.10 12.12 -50.27
N ALA A 166 10.61 13.33 -50.06
CA ALA A 166 10.69 14.36 -51.07
C ALA A 166 12.10 14.94 -51.04
N LEU A 167 12.99 14.31 -51.79
CA LEU A 167 14.32 14.81 -52.12
C LEU A 167 14.21 15.55 -53.47
N LEU A 168 14.33 16.88 -53.50
CA LEU A 168 14.82 17.58 -54.72
C LEU A 168 15.36 19.00 -54.43
N VAL A 169 16.69 19.08 -54.38
CA VAL A 169 17.60 20.06 -55.02
C VAL A 169 17.10 21.50 -55.22
N LEU A 170 17.78 22.49 -54.61
CA LEU A 170 18.64 23.46 -55.32
C LEU A 170 19.33 24.44 -54.34
N ALA A 171 20.65 24.44 -54.35
CA ALA A 171 21.47 25.55 -53.91
C ALA A 171 21.65 26.53 -55.08
N LEU A 172 21.42 27.84 -54.86
CA LEU A 172 22.04 28.93 -55.62
C LEU A 172 21.79 30.30 -54.94
N ALA A 173 22.91 30.93 -54.55
CA ALA A 173 23.21 32.36 -54.48
C ALA A 173 22.34 33.33 -53.65
N ALA A 174 22.95 33.85 -52.58
CA ALA A 174 23.17 35.29 -52.37
C ALA A 174 24.54 35.49 -51.70
#